data_AF-A0A9D5YQ81-F1
#
_entry.id   AF-A0A9D5YQ81-F1
#
_cell.length_a   1.000
_cell.length_b   1.000
_cell.length_c   1.000
_cell.angle_alpha   90.00
_cell.angle_beta   90.00
_cell.angle_gamma   90.00
#
_symmetry.space_group_name_H-M   'P 1'
#
loop_
_entity.id
_entity.type
_entity.pdbx_description
1 polymer ?
#
loop_
_entity_poly.entity_id
_entity_poly.type
_entity_poly.pdbx_seq_one_letter_code
_entity_poly.pdbx_strand_id
1 'polypeptide(L)'
;MELKGSKTEKNLWEAFAGESQARNKYTYFASVAKKEGYQQISAIFEETANNEKEHAKLWFKALGELGATAENLLHAAEGENYEWTDMYARFADEAEEEGFTALAAQFRMVA
;
A
#
# COMPACT_ATOMS: atom_id res chain seq x y z
N MET A 1 -25.72 -12.17 -7.92
CA MET A 1 -25.50 -10.85 -7.28
C MET A 1 -24.21 -10.30 -7.82
N GLU A 2 -24.16 -9.02 -8.14
CA GLU A 2 -22.94 -8.37 -8.62
C GLU A 2 -22.10 -7.90 -7.44
N LEU A 3 -20.77 -8.06 -7.54
CA LEU A 3 -19.85 -7.59 -6.51
C LEU A 3 -19.80 -6.05 -6.50
N LYS A 4 -19.81 -5.44 -7.70
CA LYS A 4 -19.72 -4.00 -7.90
C LYS A 4 -20.87 -3.25 -7.21
N GLY A 5 -20.53 -2.21 -6.45
CA GLY A 5 -21.45 -1.39 -5.66
C GLY A 5 -21.93 -2.04 -4.36
N SER A 6 -21.48 -3.26 -4.04
CA SER A 6 -21.89 -3.95 -2.82
C SER A 6 -21.05 -3.53 -1.61
N LYS A 7 -21.57 -3.77 -0.40
CA LYS A 7 -20.78 -3.67 0.83
C LYS A 7 -19.58 -4.63 0.82
N THR A 8 -19.72 -5.78 0.17
CA THR A 8 -18.64 -6.77 0.07
C THR A 8 -17.46 -6.26 -0.75
N GLU A 9 -17.70 -5.54 -1.85
CA GLU A 9 -16.62 -4.90 -2.61
C GLU A 9 -15.86 -3.90 -1.75
N LYS A 10 -16.57 -3.05 -1.00
CA LYS A 10 -15.93 -2.12 -0.06
C LYS A 10 -15.08 -2.87 0.98
N ASN A 11 -15.61 -3.94 1.55
CA ASN A 11 -14.89 -4.76 2.53
C ASN A 11 -13.63 -5.40 1.93
N LEU A 12 -13.66 -5.81 0.66
CA LEU A 12 -12.50 -6.37 -0.03
C LEU A 12 -11.42 -5.32 -0.26
N TRP A 13 -11.78 -4.09 -0.64
CA TRP A 13 -10.84 -2.98 -0.74
C TRP A 13 -10.22 -2.61 0.61
N GLU A 14 -11.03 -2.55 1.67
CA GLU A 14 -10.56 -2.32 3.05
C GLU A 14 -9.60 -3.43 3.50
N ALA A 15 -9.93 -4.70 3.20
CA ALA A 15 -9.04 -5.83 3.50
C ALA A 15 -7.73 -5.76 2.71
N PHE A 16 -7.79 -5.51 1.40
CA PHE A 16 -6.60 -5.35 0.55
C PHE A 16 -5.67 -4.24 1.06
N ALA A 17 -6.23 -3.08 1.44
CA ALA A 17 -5.48 -1.99 2.02
C ALA A 17 -4.85 -2.36 3.37
N GLY A 18 -5.60 -3.05 4.23
CA GLY A 18 -5.13 -3.54 5.53
C GLY A 18 -3.95 -4.51 5.41
N GLU A 19 -4.08 -5.53 4.55
CA GLU A 19 -3.03 -6.54 4.33
C GLU A 19 -1.79 -5.93 3.68
N SER A 20 -1.96 -4.98 2.76
CA SER A 20 -0.85 -4.27 2.12
C SER A 20 -0.05 -3.43 3.12
N GLN A 21 -0.74 -2.75 4.04
CA GLN A 21 -0.10 -2.02 5.14
C GLN A 21 0.56 -2.98 6.14
N ALA A 22 -0.06 -4.12 6.46
CA ALA A 22 0.47 -5.11 7.37
C ALA A 22 1.79 -5.70 6.85
N ARG A 23 1.84 -6.12 5.58
CA ARG A 23 3.06 -6.58 4.90
C ARG A 23 4.23 -5.61 5.08
N ASN A 24 4.00 -4.33 4.79
CA ASN A 24 5.06 -3.31 4.87
C ASN A 24 5.52 -3.12 6.33
N LYS A 25 4.59 -3.01 7.29
CA LYS A 25 4.92 -2.92 8.71
C LYS A 25 5.75 -4.10 9.19
N TYR A 26 5.35 -5.33 8.86
CA TYR A 26 6.07 -6.53 9.29
C TYR A 26 7.46 -6.63 8.67
N THR A 27 7.63 -6.20 7.41
CA THR A 27 8.96 -6.08 6.78
C THR A 27 9.85 -5.08 7.52
N TYR A 28 9.29 -3.95 7.97
CA TYR A 28 10.04 -2.96 8.77
C TYR A 28 10.37 -3.51 10.17
N PHE A 29 9.45 -4.22 10.81
CA PHE A 29 9.67 -4.84 12.13
C PHE A 29 10.71 -5.95 12.08
N ALA A 30 10.76 -6.75 11.00
CA ALA A 30 11.83 -7.70 10.76
C ALA A 30 13.20 -7.00 10.77
N SER A 31 13.32 -5.86 10.09
CA SER A 31 14.54 -5.07 10.06
C SER A 31 14.96 -4.56 11.43
N VAL A 32 14.00 -4.18 12.29
CA VAL A 32 14.27 -3.81 13.68
C VAL A 32 14.74 -5.02 14.50
N ALA A 33 14.02 -6.13 14.45
CA ALA A 33 14.38 -7.36 15.16
C ALA A 33 15.78 -7.86 14.78
N LYS A 34 16.14 -7.76 13.50
CA LYS A 34 17.48 -8.10 12.99
C LYS A 34 18.57 -7.20 13.58
N LYS A 35 18.33 -5.89 13.65
CA LYS A 35 19.27 -4.90 14.26
C LYS A 35 19.47 -5.15 15.75
N GLU A 36 18.45 -5.63 16.44
CA GLU A 36 18.50 -6.00 17.86
C GLU A 36 19.11 -7.40 18.10
N GLY A 37 19.44 -8.14 17.05
CA GLY A 37 20.06 -9.46 17.13
C GLY A 37 19.08 -10.64 17.17
N TYR A 38 17.77 -10.38 17.14
CA TYR A 38 16.73 -11.41 17.15
C TYR A 38 16.49 -12.02 15.76
N GLN A 39 17.45 -12.83 15.28
CA GLN A 39 17.38 -13.41 13.93
C GLN A 39 16.12 -14.26 13.69
N GLN A 40 15.71 -15.07 14.68
CA GLN A 40 14.50 -15.90 14.54
C GLN A 40 13.22 -15.03 14.46
N ILE A 41 13.14 -13.97 15.26
CA ILE A 41 11.99 -13.06 15.24
C ILE A 41 11.94 -12.29 13.92
N SER A 42 13.09 -11.85 13.41
CA SER A 42 13.18 -11.24 12.07
C SER A 42 12.61 -12.18 10.99
N ALA A 43 13.01 -13.46 11.01
CA ALA A 43 12.53 -14.44 10.04
C ALA A 43 11.01 -14.66 10.15
N ILE A 44 10.46 -14.72 11.37
CA ILE A 44 9.02 -14.85 11.59
C ILE A 44 8.26 -13.63 11.04
N PHE A 45 8.77 -12.42 11.25
CA PHE A 45 8.16 -11.22 10.67
C PHE A 45 8.21 -11.22 9.13
N GLU A 46 9.31 -11.66 8.52
CA GLU A 46 9.42 -11.79 7.07
C GLU A 46 8.46 -12.87 6.51
N GLU A 47 8.31 -14.00 7.19
CA GLU A 47 7.36 -15.03 6.84
C GLU A 47 5.92 -14.50 6.93
N THR A 48 5.59 -13.82 8.02
CA THR A 48 4.26 -13.22 8.23
C THR A 48 3.97 -12.17 7.15
N ALA A 49 4.92 -11.29 6.83
CA ALA A 49 4.79 -10.32 5.74
C ALA A 49 4.50 -10.99 4.38
N ASN A 50 5.11 -12.16 4.14
CA ASN A 50 4.83 -12.95 2.94
C ASN A 50 3.44 -13.60 2.97
N ASN A 51 2.91 -13.96 4.14
CA ASN A 51 1.52 -14.42 4.26
C ASN A 51 0.54 -13.28 3.94
N GLU A 52 0.75 -12.07 4.49
CA GLU A 52 -0.13 -10.94 4.18
C GLU A 52 -0.09 -10.53 2.71
N LYS A 53 1.05 -10.71 2.04
CA LYS A 53 1.16 -10.56 0.59
C LYS A 53 0.22 -11.52 -0.16
N GLU A 54 0.15 -12.79 0.27
CA GLU A 54 -0.75 -13.75 -0.36
C GLU A 54 -2.22 -13.50 0.03
N HIS A 55 -2.52 -13.04 1.24
CA HIS A 55 -3.86 -12.59 1.63
C HIS A 55 -4.34 -11.41 0.78
N ALA A 56 -3.53 -10.36 0.65
CA ALA A 56 -3.83 -9.21 -0.20
C ALA A 56 -4.11 -9.63 -1.65
N LYS A 57 -3.30 -10.56 -2.18
CA LYS A 57 -3.47 -11.10 -3.53
C LYS A 57 -4.78 -11.88 -3.71
N LEU A 58 -5.26 -12.59 -2.68
CA LEU A 58 -6.58 -13.25 -2.73
C LEU A 58 -7.70 -12.22 -2.89
N TRP A 59 -7.67 -11.13 -2.12
CA TRP A 59 -8.67 -10.07 -2.20
C TRP A 59 -8.60 -9.28 -3.51
N PHE A 60 -7.40 -8.96 -3.96
CA PHE A 60 -7.18 -8.26 -5.23
C PHE A 60 -7.66 -9.08 -6.44
N LYS A 61 -7.49 -10.42 -6.39
CA LYS A 61 -8.10 -11.34 -7.36
C LYS A 61 -9.62 -11.35 -7.30
N ALA A 62 -10.20 -11.36 -6.09
CA ALA A 62 -11.65 -11.36 -5.91
C ALA A 62 -12.30 -10.07 -6.44
N LEU A 63 -11.58 -8.95 -6.38
CA LEU A 63 -11.98 -7.67 -6.97
C LEU A 63 -11.89 -7.65 -8.51
N GLY A 64 -11.15 -8.58 -9.12
CA GLY A 64 -10.96 -8.63 -10.57
C GLY A 64 -9.87 -7.68 -11.10
N GLU A 65 -9.00 -7.18 -10.23
CA GLU A 65 -8.01 -6.15 -10.55
C GLU A 65 -6.68 -6.72 -11.10
N LEU A 66 -6.55 -8.06 -11.19
CA LEU A 66 -5.41 -8.70 -11.85
C LEU A 66 -5.76 -9.07 -13.30
N GLY A 67 -5.31 -8.22 -14.22
CA GLY A 67 -5.47 -8.40 -15.66
C GLY A 67 -4.21 -8.95 -16.35
N ALA A 68 -4.19 -8.82 -17.68
CA ALA A 68 -3.00 -9.08 -18.49
C ALA A 68 -1.90 -8.04 -18.19
N THR A 69 -0.65 -8.33 -18.58
CA THR A 69 0.48 -7.41 -18.33
C THR A 69 0.22 -6.00 -18.88
N ALA A 70 -0.39 -5.88 -20.06
CA ALA A 70 -0.69 -4.57 -20.65
C ALA A 70 -1.73 -3.78 -19.82
N GLU A 71 -2.75 -4.45 -19.30
CA GLU A 71 -3.77 -3.85 -18.43
C GLU A 71 -3.14 -3.43 -17.10
N ASN A 72 -2.35 -4.31 -16.47
CA ASN A 72 -1.67 -4.01 -15.21
C ASN A 72 -0.68 -2.84 -15.36
N LEU A 73 -0.01 -2.71 -16.52
CA LEU A 73 0.85 -1.56 -16.83
C LEU A 73 0.06 -0.26 -16.98
N LEU A 74 -1.13 -0.33 -17.59
CA LEU A 74 -2.01 0.82 -17.69
C LEU A 74 -2.49 1.26 -16.30
N HIS A 75 -2.99 0.34 -15.48
CA HIS A 75 -3.39 0.62 -14.10
C HIS A 75 -2.26 1.23 -13.27
N ALA A 76 -1.04 0.72 -13.41
CA ALA A 76 0.13 1.29 -12.74
C ALA A 76 0.40 2.72 -13.22
N ALA A 77 0.41 2.96 -14.54
CA ALA A 77 0.66 4.29 -15.10
C ALA A 77 -0.41 5.32 -14.70
N GLU A 78 -1.68 4.92 -14.66
CA GLU A 78 -2.78 5.77 -14.21
C GLU A 78 -2.68 6.09 -12.71
N GLY A 79 -2.34 5.09 -11.88
CA GLY A 79 -2.11 5.27 -10.45
C GLY A 79 -0.97 6.24 -10.18
N GLU A 80 0.21 5.98 -10.76
CA GLU A 80 1.38 6.87 -10.68
C GLU A 80 1.01 8.28 -11.17
N ASN A 81 0.28 8.40 -12.27
CA ASN A 81 -0.14 9.70 -12.80
C ASN A 81 -0.99 10.49 -11.82
N TYR A 82 -1.98 9.86 -11.20
CA TYR A 82 -2.79 10.47 -10.17
C TYR A 82 -1.95 10.87 -8.95
N GLU A 83 -1.01 10.02 -8.53
CA GLU A 83 -0.14 10.30 -7.39
C GLU A 83 0.70 11.57 -7.59
N TRP A 84 1.38 11.70 -8.74
CA TRP A 84 2.28 12.83 -8.98
C TRP A 84 1.56 14.13 -9.42
N THR A 85 0.45 14.04 -10.15
CA THR A 85 -0.25 15.24 -10.67
C THR A 85 -1.22 15.87 -9.67
N ASP A 86 -1.80 15.07 -8.78
CA ASP A 86 -2.91 15.51 -7.93
C ASP A 86 -2.62 15.20 -6.46
N MET A 87 -2.49 13.92 -6.10
CA MET A 87 -2.47 13.49 -4.70
C MET A 87 -1.32 14.13 -3.90
N TYR A 88 -0.07 14.00 -4.36
CA TYR A 88 1.08 14.53 -3.61
C TYR A 88 1.17 16.06 -3.67
N ALA A 89 0.73 16.68 -4.75
CA ALA A 89 0.64 18.14 -4.84
C ALA A 89 -0.33 18.68 -3.78
N ARG A 90 -1.55 18.13 -3.73
CA ARG A 90 -2.56 18.50 -2.73
C ARG A 90 -2.09 18.22 -1.30
N PHE A 91 -1.50 17.06 -1.02
CA PHE A 91 -0.97 16.74 0.31
C PHE A 91 0.14 17.70 0.76
N ALA A 92 1.01 18.12 -0.17
CA ALA A 92 2.04 19.09 0.15
C ALA A 92 1.47 20.45 0.50
N ASP A 93 0.46 20.91 -0.24
CA ASP A 93 -0.19 22.20 0.00
C ASP A 93 -1.00 22.19 1.31
N GLU A 94 -1.78 21.12 1.56
CA GLU A 94 -2.48 20.91 2.84
C GLU A 94 -1.49 20.91 4.02
N ALA A 95 -0.35 20.19 3.90
CA ALA A 95 0.68 20.16 4.93
C ALA A 95 1.34 21.53 5.16
N GLU A 96 1.52 22.34 4.11
CA GLU A 96 2.06 23.70 4.22
C GLU A 96 1.07 24.63 4.93
N GLU A 97 -0.21 24.57 4.58
CA GLU A 97 -1.30 25.35 5.20
C GLU A 97 -1.44 25.05 6.71
N GLU A 98 -1.23 23.80 7.11
CA GLU A 98 -1.25 23.36 8.50
C GLU A 98 0.07 23.64 9.25
N GLY A 99 1.11 24.12 8.56
CA GLY A 99 2.42 24.46 9.13
C GLY A 99 3.41 23.29 9.23
N PHE A 100 3.11 22.13 8.65
CA PHE A 100 3.99 20.95 8.56
C PHE A 100 4.96 21.04 7.37
N THR A 101 5.73 22.12 7.31
CA THR A 101 6.64 22.45 6.19
C THR A 101 7.63 21.34 5.82
N ALA A 102 8.13 20.59 6.81
CA ALA A 102 9.01 19.44 6.56
C ALA A 102 8.30 18.28 5.85
N LEU A 103 7.03 18.01 6.18
CA LEU A 103 6.22 16.99 5.51
C LEU A 103 5.80 17.47 4.12
N ALA A 104 5.45 18.76 3.96
CA ALA A 104 5.18 19.35 2.66
C ALA A 104 6.36 19.19 1.69
N ALA A 105 7.59 19.45 2.16
CA ALA A 105 8.80 19.21 1.39
C ALA A 105 9.00 17.72 1.05
N GLN A 106 8.69 16.81 1.96
CA GLN A 106 8.76 15.37 1.70
C GLN A 106 7.75 14.93 0.64
N PHE A 107 6.49 15.38 0.71
CA PHE A 107 5.49 15.07 -0.31
C PHE A 107 5.91 15.56 -1.70
N ARG A 108 6.48 16.77 -1.79
CA ARG A 108 7.02 17.32 -3.06
C ARG A 108 8.23 16.57 -3.60
N MET A 109 8.96 15.82 -2.77
CA MET A 109 10.09 14.98 -3.21
C MET A 109 9.67 13.57 -3.64
N VAL A 110 8.47 13.13 -3.25
CA VAL A 110 7.93 11.83 -3.67
C VAL A 110 7.22 11.96 -5.02
N ALA A 111 6.57 13.10 -5.28
CA ALA A 111 6.05 13.46 -6.61
C ALA A 111 7.16 13.60 -7.66
#